data_AF-A0A1S2ME54-F1
#
_entry.id   AF-A0A1S2ME54-F1
#
_cell.length_a   1.000
_cell.length_b   1.000
_cell.length_c   1.000
_cell.angle_alpha   90.00
_cell.angle_beta   90.00
_cell.angle_gamma   90.00
#
_symmetry.space_group_name_H-M   'P 1'
#
loop_
_entity.id
_entity.type
_entity.pdbx_description
1 polymer ?
#
loop_
_entity_poly.entity_id
_entity_poly.type
_entity_poly.pdbx_seq_one_letter_code
_entity_poly.pdbx_strand_id
1 'polypeptide(L)'
;MTKRNVLLALVILTLMFIISEWIGFTNIKEETIHHSKTISGLVINKEVDEKSNYYIYLNILDERNEGMKEIKIIVLSENLWNLIELDRTYFVVYQWSNNETPRLEQIEINDEFKEIFIKDK
;
A
#
# COMPACT_ATOMS: atom_id res chain seq x y z
N MET A 1 -57.87 -7.02 16.80
CA MET A 1 -56.63 -7.74 16.43
C MET A 1 -56.55 -8.99 17.30
N THR A 2 -56.54 -10.18 16.73
CA THR A 2 -56.47 -11.43 17.51
C THR A 2 -55.04 -11.68 17.99
N LYS A 3 -54.86 -12.31 19.15
CA LYS A 3 -53.54 -12.65 19.73
C LYS A 3 -52.62 -13.37 18.73
N ARG A 4 -53.21 -14.14 17.81
CA ARG A 4 -52.53 -14.82 16.70
C ARG A 4 -51.85 -13.86 15.71
N ASN A 5 -52.48 -12.74 15.40
CA ASN A 5 -51.92 -11.75 14.46
C ASN A 5 -50.77 -10.96 15.11
N VAL A 6 -50.84 -10.72 16.42
CA VAL A 6 -49.77 -10.09 17.19
C VAL A 6 -48.54 -11.02 17.28
N LEU A 7 -48.76 -12.31 17.52
CA LEU A 7 -47.69 -13.31 17.53
C LEU A 7 -47.00 -13.41 16.16
N LEU A 8 -47.78 -13.44 15.08
CA LEU A 8 -47.24 -13.47 13.71
C LEU A 8 -46.39 -12.24 13.39
N ALA A 9 -46.83 -11.05 13.79
CA ALA A 9 -46.07 -9.81 13.59
C ALA A 9 -44.72 -9.84 14.32
N LEU A 10 -44.68 -10.34 15.56
CA LEU A 10 -43.44 -10.49 16.34
C LEU A 10 -42.45 -11.47 15.69
N VAL A 11 -42.95 -12.59 15.17
CA VAL A 11 -42.11 -13.57 14.46
C VAL A 11 -41.48 -12.97 13.20
N ILE A 12 -42.26 -12.23 12.40
CA ILE A 12 -41.76 -11.56 11.19
C ILE A 12 -40.70 -10.52 11.54
N LEU A 13 -40.95 -9.71 12.57
CA LEU A 13 -40.01 -8.66 12.99
C LEU A 13 -38.66 -9.24 13.45
N THR A 14 -38.72 -10.38 14.14
CA THR A 14 -37.52 -11.10 14.61
C THR A 14 -36.74 -11.68 13.43
N LEU A 15 -37.44 -12.27 12.45
CA LEU A 15 -36.81 -12.79 11.23
C LEU A 15 -36.13 -11.68 10.41
N MET A 16 -36.76 -10.51 10.28
CA MET A 16 -36.16 -9.37 9.58
C MET A 16 -34.88 -8.88 10.26
N PHE A 17 -34.84 -8.87 11.59
CA PHE A 17 -33.64 -8.50 12.34
C PHE A 17 -32.47 -9.45 12.07
N ILE A 18 -32.70 -10.77 12.14
CA ILE A 18 -31.68 -11.79 11.87
C ILE A 18 -31.14 -11.69 10.43
N ILE A 19 -32.02 -11.47 9.45
CA ILE A 19 -31.62 -11.33 8.04
C ILE A 19 -30.78 -10.06 7.84
N SER A 20 -31.11 -8.96 8.53
CA SER A 20 -30.38 -7.70 8.41
C SER A 20 -28.95 -7.80 8.96
N GLU A 21 -28.73 -8.52 10.06
CA GLU A 21 -27.39 -8.78 10.60
C GLU A 21 -26.57 -9.68 9.65
N TRP A 22 -27.22 -10.68 9.03
CA TRP A 22 -26.56 -11.56 8.08
C TRP A 22 -26.10 -10.82 6.81
N ILE A 23 -26.94 -9.94 6.24
CA ILE A 23 -26.60 -9.13 5.07
C ILE A 23 -25.46 -8.14 5.39
N GLY A 24 -25.44 -7.57 6.60
CA GLY A 24 -24.36 -6.71 7.07
C GLY A 24 -23.01 -7.43 7.14
N PHE A 25 -23.00 -8.69 7.59
CA PHE A 25 -21.78 -9.50 7.69
C PHE A 25 -21.25 -9.94 6.31
N THR A 26 -22.11 -10.25 5.35
CA THR A 26 -21.68 -10.66 3.99
C THR A 26 -21.21 -9.49 3.12
N ASN A 27 -21.49 -8.25 3.52
CA ASN A 27 -21.09 -7.03 2.80
C ASN A 27 -19.80 -6.40 3.35
N ILE A 28 -19.01 -7.13 4.14
CA ILE A 28 -17.62 -6.76 4.39
C ILE A 28 -16.90 -6.92 3.05
N LYS A 29 -16.86 -5.82 2.28
CA LYS A 29 -15.90 -5.68 1.19
C LYS A 29 -14.56 -6.00 1.80
N GLU A 30 -13.95 -7.05 1.29
CA GLU A 30 -12.60 -7.50 1.63
C GLU A 30 -11.72 -6.25 1.74
N GLU A 31 -11.37 -5.87 2.98
CA GLU A 31 -10.47 -4.76 3.21
C GLU A 31 -9.22 -5.12 2.43
N THR A 32 -8.90 -4.30 1.43
CA THR A 32 -7.67 -4.47 0.67
C THR A 32 -6.57 -4.28 1.70
N ILE A 33 -5.93 -5.37 2.13
CA ILE A 33 -4.92 -5.34 3.18
C ILE A 33 -3.76 -4.52 2.62
N HIS A 34 -3.71 -3.25 2.99
CA HIS A 34 -2.62 -2.35 2.64
C HIS A 34 -1.46 -2.67 3.58
N HIS A 35 -0.46 -3.36 3.06
CA HIS A 35 0.78 -3.57 3.77
C HIS A 35 1.68 -2.34 3.59
N SER A 36 2.42 -1.95 4.63
CA SER A 36 3.42 -0.88 4.57
C SER A 36 4.79 -1.42 4.95
N LYS A 37 5.84 -0.93 4.29
CA LYS A 37 7.22 -1.32 4.54
C LYS A 37 8.12 -0.09 4.40
N THR A 38 9.08 -0.02 5.32
CA THR A 38 10.14 0.99 5.32
C THR A 38 11.42 0.34 4.79
N ILE A 39 12.11 1.04 3.88
CA ILE A 39 13.39 0.61 3.30
C ILE A 39 14.34 1.81 3.21
N SER A 40 15.63 1.53 3.10
CA SER A 40 16.61 2.50 2.60
C SER A 40 17.09 2.05 1.23
N GLY A 41 17.17 2.97 0.27
CA GLY A 41 17.56 2.63 -1.08
C GLY A 41 18.16 3.80 -1.85
N LEU A 42 19.01 3.46 -2.83
CA LEU A 42 19.57 4.39 -3.80
C LEU A 42 18.61 4.54 -4.97
N VAL A 43 18.21 5.77 -5.32
CA VAL A 43 17.43 6.02 -6.52
C VAL A 43 18.34 5.89 -7.74
N ILE A 44 18.08 4.89 -8.58
CA ILE A 44 18.90 4.59 -9.76
C ILE A 44 18.26 5.03 -11.08
N ASN A 45 16.94 5.19 -11.11
CA ASN A 45 16.23 5.62 -12.29
C ASN A 45 14.88 6.28 -11.94
N LYS A 46 14.37 7.08 -12.87
CA LYS A 46 13.07 7.74 -12.82
C LYS A 46 12.40 7.60 -14.18
N GLU A 47 11.11 7.28 -14.18
CA GLU A 47 10.33 7.06 -15.42
C GLU A 47 8.96 7.73 -15.31
N VAL A 48 8.44 8.20 -16.44
CA VAL A 48 7.06 8.65 -16.58
C VAL A 48 6.44 7.84 -17.70
N ASP A 49 5.27 7.23 -17.45
CA ASP A 49 4.56 6.50 -18.49
C ASP A 49 3.67 7.40 -19.36
N GLU A 50 3.08 6.83 -20.41
CA GLU A 50 2.18 7.55 -21.33
C GLU A 50 0.93 8.11 -20.66
N LYS A 51 0.59 7.64 -19.45
CA LYS A 51 -0.57 8.09 -18.66
C LYS A 51 -0.16 9.08 -17.57
N SER A 52 1.07 9.61 -17.62
CA SER A 52 1.62 10.53 -16.62
C SER A 52 1.68 9.94 -15.20
N ASN A 53 1.86 8.62 -15.08
CA ASN A 53 2.24 8.03 -13.80
C ASN A 53 3.75 8.16 -13.63
N TYR A 54 4.16 8.62 -12.46
CA TYR A 54 5.56 8.85 -12.12
C TYR A 54 6.12 7.68 -11.34
N TYR A 55 7.29 7.18 -11.72
CA TYR A 55 7.93 6.05 -11.08
C TYR A 55 9.36 6.38 -10.66
N ILE A 56 9.78 5.79 -9.55
CA ILE A 56 11.17 5.74 -9.11
C ILE A 56 11.61 4.27 -9.02
N TYR A 57 12.87 4.04 -9.35
CA TYR A 57 13.52 2.74 -9.20
C TYR A 57 14.59 2.87 -8.13
N LEU A 58 14.49 2.04 -7.10
CA LEU A 58 15.41 2.01 -5.97
C LEU A 58 16.18 0.71 -5.98
N ASN A 59 17.50 0.80 -5.79
CA ASN A 59 18.30 -0.34 -5.37
C ASN A 59 18.33 -0.41 -3.84
N ILE A 60 17.95 -1.56 -3.30
CA ILE A 60 17.90 -1.86 -1.87
C ILE A 60 18.75 -3.10 -1.56
N LEU A 61 19.20 -3.21 -0.31
CA LEU A 61 19.81 -4.44 0.20
C LEU A 61 18.71 -5.48 0.46
N ASP A 62 18.82 -6.64 -0.15
CA ASP A 62 17.95 -7.79 0.09
C ASP A 62 18.45 -8.55 1.31
N GLU A 63 17.79 -8.35 2.45
CA GLU A 63 18.06 -9.03 3.72
C GLU A 63 18.05 -10.56 3.62
N ARG A 64 17.42 -11.15 2.59
CA ARG A 64 17.31 -12.61 2.44
C ARG A 64 18.42 -13.22 1.59
N ASN A 65 18.96 -12.47 0.64
CA ASN A 65 19.87 -13.01 -0.39
C ASN A 65 21.24 -12.33 -0.39
N GLU A 66 21.54 -11.49 0.63
CA GLU A 66 22.81 -10.76 0.76
C GLU A 66 23.21 -10.00 -0.53
N GLY A 67 22.20 -9.54 -1.27
CA GLY A 67 22.38 -9.00 -2.61
C GLY A 67 21.56 -7.75 -2.83
N MET A 68 21.79 -7.10 -3.97
CA MET A 68 21.07 -5.91 -4.36
C MET A 68 19.79 -6.27 -5.09
N LYS A 69 18.67 -5.67 -4.66
CA LYS A 69 17.38 -5.83 -5.31
C LYS A 69 16.88 -4.48 -5.80
N GLU A 70 16.37 -4.46 -7.02
CA GLU A 70 15.66 -3.31 -7.57
C GLU A 70 14.18 -3.37 -7.18
N ILE A 71 13.60 -2.22 -6.80
CA ILE A 71 12.18 -2.04 -6.57
C ILE A 71 11.66 -0.82 -7.34
N LYS A 72 10.54 -1.02 -8.06
CA LYS A 72 9.79 0.04 -8.73
C LYS A 72 8.68 0.53 -7.81
N ILE A 73 8.60 1.85 -7.61
CA ILE A 73 7.59 2.50 -6.76
C ILE A 73 6.90 3.61 -7.55
N ILE A 74 5.57 3.67 -7.49
CA ILE A 74 4.78 4.77 -8.07
C ILE A 74 4.72 5.96 -7.12
N VAL A 75 4.90 7.17 -7.66
CA VAL A 75 4.83 8.45 -6.95
C VAL A 75 3.63 9.23 -7.48
N LEU A 76 2.66 9.51 -6.61
CA LEU A 76 1.40 10.12 -7.03
C LEU A 76 1.49 11.63 -7.31
N SER A 77 2.52 12.30 -6.78
CA SER A 77 2.74 13.74 -6.94
C SER A 77 3.93 14.02 -7.85
N GLU A 78 3.69 14.72 -8.95
CA GLU A 78 4.74 15.21 -9.86
C GLU A 78 5.77 16.07 -9.13
N ASN A 79 5.31 16.99 -8.26
CA ASN A 79 6.19 17.85 -7.49
C ASN A 79 7.13 17.03 -6.60
N LEU A 80 6.58 16.03 -5.89
CA LEU A 80 7.39 15.13 -5.08
C LEU A 80 8.37 14.35 -5.95
N TRP A 81 7.91 13.78 -7.06
CA TRP A 81 8.77 13.06 -7.99
C TRP A 81 9.92 13.92 -8.52
N ASN A 82 9.67 15.20 -8.84
CA ASN A 82 10.69 16.15 -9.27
C ASN A 82 11.75 16.43 -8.21
N LEU A 83 11.38 16.42 -6.92
CA LEU A 83 12.31 16.62 -5.80
C LEU A 83 13.18 15.40 -5.50
N ILE A 84 12.83 14.22 -6.01
CA ILE A 84 13.62 13.01 -5.84
C ILE A 84 14.77 13.02 -6.85
N GLU A 85 16.00 12.99 -6.35
CA GLU A 85 17.23 13.06 -7.12
C GLU A 85 17.75 11.66 -7.45
N LEU A 86 18.32 11.50 -8.64
CA LEU A 86 19.07 10.29 -9.01
C LEU A 86 20.36 10.21 -8.19
N ASP A 87 20.88 8.99 -8.01
CA ASP A 87 22.13 8.70 -7.29
C ASP A 87 22.14 9.20 -5.84
N ARG A 88 20.94 9.40 -5.26
CA ARG A 88 20.74 9.78 -3.88
C ARG A 88 20.00 8.71 -3.11
N THR A 89 20.41 8.53 -1.85
CA THR A 89 19.85 7.55 -0.94
C THR A 89 18.72 8.17 -0.12
N TYR A 90 17.64 7.41 0.01
CA TYR A 90 16.45 7.84 0.74
C TYR A 90 15.95 6.74 1.68
N PHE A 91 15.39 7.16 2.81
CA PHE A 91 14.42 6.38 3.57
C PHE A 91 13.07 6.48 2.86
N VAL A 92 12.49 5.33 2.54
CA VAL A 92 11.25 5.23 1.77
C VAL A 92 10.25 4.37 2.53
N VAL A 93 9.06 4.91 2.76
CA VAL A 93 7.89 4.17 3.21
C VAL A 93 6.97 4.00 2.01
N TYR A 94 6.61 2.76 1.72
CA TYR A 94 5.70 2.45 0.62
C TYR A 94 4.62 1.46 1.06
N GLN A 95 3.46 1.59 0.42
CA GLN A 95 2.34 0.70 0.60
C GLN A 95 2.19 -0.24 -0.60
N TRP A 96 1.80 -1.48 -0.38
CA TRP A 96 1.42 -2.39 -1.45
C TRP A 96 0.18 -3.19 -1.10
N SER A 97 -0.55 -3.53 -2.15
CA SER A 97 -1.62 -4.51 -2.14
C SER A 97 -1.20 -5.68 -3.05
N ASN A 98 -1.80 -6.86 -2.86
CA ASN A 98 -1.46 -8.03 -3.66
C ASN A 98 -1.51 -7.72 -5.16
N ASN A 99 -0.42 -8.02 -5.88
CA ASN A 99 -0.21 -7.81 -7.32
C ASN A 99 -0.23 -6.35 -7.83
N GLU A 100 -0.19 -5.35 -6.96
CA GLU A 100 -0.06 -3.94 -7.38
C GLU A 100 1.38 -3.43 -7.30
N THR A 101 1.70 -2.43 -8.13
CA THR A 101 2.96 -1.68 -7.98
C THR A 101 2.92 -0.91 -6.65
N PRO A 102 3.96 -1.03 -5.80
CA PRO A 102 4.02 -0.31 -4.54
C PRO A 102 3.90 1.19 -4.71
N ARG A 103 3.13 1.85 -3.84
CA ARG A 103 2.87 3.29 -3.87
C ARG A 103 3.68 3.99 -2.80
N LEU A 104 4.32 5.10 -3.16
CA LEU A 104 5.08 5.92 -2.24
C LEU A 104 4.14 6.58 -1.22
N GLU A 105 4.45 6.42 0.06
CA GLU A 105 3.76 7.09 1.16
C GLU A 105 4.61 8.23 1.73
N GLN A 106 5.90 7.95 2.00
CA GLN A 106 6.84 8.92 2.56
C GLN A 106 8.23 8.70 1.98
N ILE A 107 8.97 9.80 1.80
CA ILE A 107 10.38 9.76 1.39
C ILE A 107 11.18 10.84 2.10
N GLU A 108 12.33 10.46 2.63
CA GLU A 108 13.25 11.35 3.34
C GLU A 108 14.69 11.07 2.94
N ILE A 109 15.52 12.11 2.86
CA ILE A 109 16.93 11.96 2.51
C ILE A 109 17.65 11.12 3.58
N ASN A 110 18.46 10.16 3.13
CA ASN A 110 19.25 9.30 4.00
C ASN A 110 20.72 9.34 3.58
N ASP A 111 21.41 10.42 3.93
CA ASP A 111 22.82 10.61 3.54
C ASP A 111 23.76 9.63 4.26
N GLU A 112 23.40 9.13 5.46
CA GLU A 112 24.19 8.17 6.24
C GLU A 112 24.28 6.79 5.56
N PHE A 113 23.21 6.34 4.91
CA PHE A 113 23.17 5.05 4.23
C PHE A 113 24.04 5.00 2.96
N LYS A 114 24.39 6.16 2.40
CA LYS A 114 25.26 6.25 1.23
C LYS A 114 26.62 5.61 1.48
N GLU A 115 27.17 5.78 2.68
CA GLU A 115 28.49 5.24 3.04
C GLU A 115 28.49 3.71 3.12
N ILE A 116 27.39 3.13 3.59
CA ILE A 116 27.20 1.67 3.67
C ILE A 116 27.06 1.10 2.26
N PHE A 117 26.22 1.72 1.43
CA PHE A 117 25.95 1.25 0.07
C PHE A 117 27.18 1.29 -0.85
N ILE A 118 28.05 2.30 -0.71
CA ILE A 118 29.28 2.41 -1.51
C ILE A 118 30.32 1.37 -1.08
N LYS A 119 30.32 0.94 0.18
CA LYS A 119 31.29 -0.02 0.72
C LYS A 119 31.07 -1.45 0.23
N ASP A 120 29.82 -1.80 -0.08
CA ASP A 120 29.42 -3.14 -0.53
C ASP A 120 29.32 -3.27 -2.07
N LYS A 121 29.77 -2.25 -2.83
CA LYS A 121 29.81 -2.25 -4.30
C LYS A 121 31.21 -2.50 -4.83
#